data_AF-A0A955PKZ0-F1
#
_entry.id   AF-A0A955PKZ0-F1
#
_cell.length_a   1.000
_cell.length_b   1.000
_cell.length_c   1.000
_cell.angle_alpha   90.00
_cell.angle_beta   90.00
_cell.angle_gamma   90.00
#
_symmetry.space_group_name_H-M   'P 1'
#
loop_
_entity.id
_entity.type
_entity.pdbx_description
1 polymer ?
#
loop_
_entity_poly.entity_id
_entity_poly.type
_entity_poly.pdbx_seq_one_letter_code
_entity_poly.pdbx_strand_id
1 'polypeptide(L)' 'MNGGDGFVFTVEFGETPKAYSVLGFSQSGREGSEHYDDQTPLFANNQMKTVAFTEEEIQDQLIEEYHPQVQ' A
#
# COMPACT_ATOMS: atom_id res chain seq x y z
N MET A 1 15.93 -9.22 -19.46
CA MET A 1 15.01 -8.54 -18.53
C MET A 1 14.62 -9.57 -17.51
N ASN A 2 15.13 -9.45 -16.29
CA ASN A 2 14.70 -10.34 -15.21
C ASN A 2 13.53 -9.61 -14.54
N GLY A 3 12.31 -10.07 -14.81
CA GLY A 3 11.12 -9.58 -14.13
C GLY A 3 10.90 -10.35 -12.83
N GLY A 4 10.30 -9.69 -11.85
CA GLY A 4 9.82 -10.28 -10.61
C GLY A 4 8.51 -9.62 -10.21
N ASP A 5 7.86 -10.15 -9.18
CA ASP A 5 6.61 -9.60 -8.68
C ASP A 5 6.84 -8.18 -8.13
N GLY A 6 6.00 -7.24 -8.58
CA GLY A 6 6.01 -5.87 -8.11
C GLY A 6 4.88 -5.62 -7.14
N PHE A 7 3.73 -5.25 -7.70
CA PHE A 7 2.49 -5.09 -6.93
C PHE A 7 1.65 -6.35 -7.03
N VAL A 8 1.33 -6.94 -5.88
CA VAL A 8 0.47 -8.12 -5.76
C VAL A 8 -0.71 -7.78 -4.88
N PHE A 9 -1.92 -8.18 -5.30
CA PHE A 9 -3.13 -7.93 -4.52
C PHE A 9 -4.19 -9.00 -4.79
N THR A 10 -5.10 -9.14 -3.83
CA THR A 10 -6.30 -9.97 -3.93
C THR A 10 -7.52 -9.16 -3.52
N VAL A 11 -8.69 -9.51 -4.05
CA VAL A 11 -9.95 -8.81 -3.80
C VAL A 11 -11.05 -9.84 -3.55
N GLU A 12 -11.76 -9.66 -2.44
CA GLU A 12 -13.04 -10.28 -2.16
C GLU A 12 -14.16 -9.31 -2.56
N PHE A 13 -15.02 -9.74 -3.49
CA PHE A 13 -16.13 -8.94 -3.97
C PHE A 13 -17.36 -9.13 -3.07
N GLY A 14 -17.86 -8.03 -2.52
CA GLY A 14 -19.10 -7.92 -1.76
C GLY A 14 -19.72 -6.54 -1.94
N GLU A 15 -20.72 -6.18 -1.12
CA GLU A 15 -21.30 -4.82 -1.13
C GLU A 15 -20.23 -3.74 -0.87
N THR A 16 -19.30 -4.02 0.05
CA THR A 16 -18.03 -3.30 0.19
C THR A 16 -16.89 -4.29 -0.07
N PRO A 17 -15.99 -4.02 -1.03
CA PRO A 17 -14.89 -4.91 -1.34
C PRO A 17 -13.89 -4.93 -0.19
N LYS A 18 -13.29 -6.11 0.05
CA LYS A 18 -12.13 -6.25 0.93
C LYS A 18 -10.94 -6.64 0.08
N ALA A 19 -9.80 -6.00 0.32
CA ALA A 19 -8.60 -6.28 -0.43
C ALA A 19 -7.38 -6.34 0.47
N TYR A 20 -6.42 -7.15 0.04
CA TYR A 20 -5.10 -7.24 0.63
C TYR A 20 -4.07 -6.99 -0.45
N SER A 21 -2.98 -6.31 -0.11
CA SER A 21 -1.91 -6.01 -1.05
C SER A 21 -0.53 -6.06 -0.43
N VAL A 22 0.47 -6.13 -1.29
CA VAL A 22 1.88 -5.94 -0.94
C VAL A 22 2.63 -5.43 -2.16
N LEU A 23 3.53 -4.47 -1.93
CA LEU A 23 4.47 -3.97 -2.94
C LEU A 23 5.87 -4.48 -2.60
N GLY A 24 6.42 -5.37 -3.44
CA GLY A 24 7.67 -6.08 -3.14
C GLY A 24 8.89 -5.18 -2.96
N PHE A 25 8.83 -3.95 -3.45
CA PHE A 25 9.88 -2.94 -3.37
C PHE A 25 9.48 -1.70 -2.55
N SER A 26 8.41 -1.78 -1.75
CA SER A 26 7.88 -0.68 -0.93
C SER A 26 7.54 0.59 -1.74
N GLN A 27 7.06 1.65 -1.07
CA GLN A 27 6.37 2.74 -1.75
C GLN A 27 7.29 3.88 -2.21
N SER A 28 8.50 3.98 -1.66
CA SER A 28 9.43 5.09 -1.90
C SER A 28 10.84 4.61 -2.24
N GLY A 29 11.44 5.19 -3.28
CA GLY A 29 12.87 4.97 -3.60
C GLY A 29 13.83 5.88 -2.82
N ARG A 30 13.34 6.74 -1.93
CA ARG A 30 14.18 7.69 -1.16
C ARG A 30 14.71 7.01 0.09
N GLU A 31 16.03 6.88 0.22
CA GLU A 31 16.70 6.17 1.34
C GLU A 31 16.29 6.65 2.74
N GLY A 32 15.86 7.90 2.90
CA GLY A 32 15.41 8.46 4.18
C GLY A 32 13.90 8.39 4.43
N SER A 33 13.13 7.75 3.56
CA SER A 33 11.67 7.65 3.70
C SER A 33 11.29 6.48 4.61
N GLU A 34 10.30 6.68 5.48
CA GLU A 34 9.72 5.56 6.26
C GLU A 34 9.11 4.48 5.36
N HIS A 35 8.79 4.82 4.11
CA HIS A 35 8.25 3.89 3.11
C HIS A 35 9.31 3.33 2.15
N TYR A 36 10.59 3.42 2.52
CA TYR A 36 11.70 2.88 1.73
C TYR A 36 11.72 1.35 1.71
N ASP A 37 11.42 0.72 2.85
CA ASP A 37 11.47 -0.75 3.00
C ASP A 37 10.35 -1.32 3.88
N ASP A 38 9.30 -0.57 4.19
CA ASP A 38 8.24 -0.97 5.12
C ASP A 38 7.36 -2.15 4.66
N GLN A 39 7.29 -2.41 3.35
CA GLN A 39 6.53 -3.54 2.79
C GLN A 39 7.41 -4.68 2.30
N THR A 40 8.71 -4.44 2.06
CA THR A 40 9.65 -5.46 1.58
C THR A 40 9.73 -6.67 2.53
N PRO A 41 9.78 -6.50 3.87
CA PRO A 41 9.68 -7.60 4.82
C PRO A 41 8.35 -8.35 4.75
N LEU A 42 7.22 -7.66 4.51
CA LEU A 42 5.92 -8.33 4.36
C LEU A 42 5.94 -9.27 3.15
N PHE A 43 6.45 -8.78 2.01
CA PHE A 43 6.60 -9.58 0.80
C PHE A 43 7.50 -10.80 1.03
N ALA A 44 8.66 -10.60 1.67
CA ALA A 44 9.61 -11.68 1.98
C ALA A 44 9.03 -12.75 2.91
N ASN A 45 8.06 -12.39 3.75
CA ASN A 45 7.39 -13.28 4.70
C ASN A 45 6.03 -13.81 4.21
N ASN A 46 5.66 -13.58 2.94
CA ASN A 46 4.34 -13.94 2.39
C ASN A 46 3.16 -13.31 3.16
N GLN A 47 3.35 -12.10 3.67
CA GLN A 47 2.33 -11.32 4.37
C GLN A 47 1.79 -10.21 3.47
N MET A 48 0.52 -9.89 3.63
CA MET A 48 -0.13 -8.78 2.93
C MET A 48 -0.78 -7.83 3.94
N LYS A 49 -0.83 -6.55 3.61
CA LYS A 49 -1.56 -5.54 4.38
C LYS A 49 -2.99 -5.40 3.88
N THR A 50 -3.92 -5.02 4.75
CA THR A 50 -5.27 -4.63 4.33
C THR A 50 -5.19 -3.34 3.51
N VAL A 51 -6.02 -3.24 2.48
CA VAL A 51 -6.20 -2.00 1.70
C VAL A 51 -7.34 -1.20 2.34
N ALA A 52 -7.07 0.05 2.74
CA ALA A 52 -8.12 1.00 3.07
C ALA A 52 -8.93 1.34 1.81
N PHE A 53 -10.25 1.17 1.86
CA PHE A 53 -11.13 1.46 0.72
C PHE A 53 -12.25 2.43 1.08
N THR A 54 -12.88 2.24 2.23
CA THR A 54 -13.92 3.17 2.71
C THR A 54 -13.29 4.45 3.24
N GLU A 55 -14.08 5.54 3.28
CA GLU A 55 -13.62 6.81 3.84
C GLU A 55 -13.15 6.63 5.29
N GLU A 56 -13.89 5.89 6.12
CA GLU A 56 -13.51 5.59 7.50
C GLU A 56 -12.15 4.87 7.59
N GLU A 57 -11.92 3.83 6.78
CA GLU A 57 -10.65 3.12 6.76
C GLU A 57 -9.48 3.98 6.28
N ILE A 58 -9.75 4.90 5.35
CA ILE A 58 -8.74 5.86 4.86
C ILE A 58 -8.39 6.83 5.97
N GLN A 59 -9.38 7.39 6.66
CA GLN A 59 -9.17 8.32 7.77
C GLN A 59 -8.41 7.66 8.93
N ASP A 60 -8.72 6.40 9.26
CA ASP A 60 -8.03 5.64 10.31
C ASP A 60 -6.55 5.36 9.98
N GLN A 61 -6.17 5.35 8.70
CA GLN A 61 -4.81 5.04 8.21
C GLN A 61 -4.09 6.26 7.65
N LEU A 62 -4.70 7.44 7.71
CA LEU A 62 -4.16 8.67 7.13
C LEU A 62 -2.90 9.12 7.88
N ILE A 63 -1.80 9.32 7.14
CA ILE A 63 -0.53 9.83 7.68
C ILE A 63 -0.36 11.32 7.32
N GLU A 64 -0.63 11.66 6.06
CA GLU A 64 -0.49 13.02 5.54
C GLU A 64 -1.60 13.28 4.52
N GLU A 65 -2.25 14.45 4.62
CA GLU A 65 -3.20 14.94 3.62
C GLU A 65 -2.59 16.15 2.91
N TYR A 66 -2.46 16.04 1.59
CA TYR A 66 -1.93 17.12 0.78
C TYR A 66 -3.07 17.92 0.17
N HIS A 67 -3.16 19.21 0.53
CA HIS A 67 -4.04 20.18 -0.09
C HIS A 67 -3.25 21.10 -1.03
N PRO A 68 -3.07 20.74 -2.31
CA PRO A 68 -2.54 21.68 -3.28
C PRO A 68 -3.54 22.83 -3.40
N GLN A 69 -3.18 24.02 -2.95
CA GLN A 69 -3.97 25.20 -3.23
C GLN A 69 -4.04 25.37 -4.76
N VAL A 70 -5.22 25.19 -5.33
CA VAL A 70 -5.54 25.78 -6.62
C VAL A 70 -5.81 27.25 -6.33
N GLN A 71 -4.95 28.11 -6.84
CA GLN A 71 -5.16 29.55 -6.81
C GLN A 71 -6.34 29.92 -7.72
#